data_AF-A0A7X3RBG3-F1
#
_entry.id   AF-A0A7X3RBG3-F1
#
_cell.length_a   1.000
_cell.length_b   1.000
_cell.length_c   1.000
_cell.angle_alpha   90.00
_cell.angle_beta   90.00
_cell.angle_gamma   90.00
#
_symmetry.space_group_name_H-M   'P 1'
#
loop_
_entity.id
_entity.type
_entity.pdbx_description
1 polymer ?
#
loop_
_entity_poly.entity_id
_entity_poly.type
_entity_poly.pdbx_seq_one_letter_code
_entity_poly.pdbx_strand_id
1 'polypeptide(L)'
;MKRQVPLVLCFVFGIVMILTQFSPHSVSQWTYEEVISWALIIGPFALVLATTTLIQTHTARIRRRTEHWQYSFVVFAGLIIMVLIGIPFGPQNSIFEWLYNNVQLPMDATMFSLLAFFIASAAYRAFRARTFEASLLLITALIVMMGNVPVGDLLSNDTASKARQWILDNPNLSARRGIILGVSLGVISQSIRIILGIERSYLGGGD
;
A
#
# COMPACT_ATOMS: atom_id res chain seq x y z
N MET A 1 -6.71 20.91 -28.79
CA MET A 1 -8.14 20.96 -28.44
C MET A 1 -8.66 19.67 -27.78
N LYS A 2 -8.53 18.47 -28.38
CA LYS A 2 -9.10 17.21 -27.81
C LYS A 2 -8.59 16.84 -26.40
N ARG A 3 -7.36 17.23 -26.03
CA ARG A 3 -6.79 17.01 -24.67
C ARG A 3 -6.97 18.19 -23.70
N GLN A 4 -7.26 19.39 -24.20
CA GLN A 4 -7.40 20.59 -23.34
C GLN A 4 -8.70 20.59 -22.56
N VAL A 5 -9.80 20.10 -23.15
CA VAL A 5 -11.10 20.04 -22.49
C VAL A 5 -11.07 19.11 -21.26
N PRO A 6 -10.55 17.86 -21.34
CA PRO A 6 -10.41 17.01 -20.15
C PRO A 6 -9.53 17.63 -19.05
N LEU A 7 -8.45 18.32 -19.42
CA LEU A 7 -7.55 18.96 -18.45
C LEU A 7 -8.22 20.11 -17.71
N VAL A 8 -8.96 20.97 -18.43
CA VAL A 8 -9.72 22.06 -17.80
C VAL A 8 -10.79 21.51 -16.88
N LEU A 9 -11.50 20.45 -17.29
CA LEU A 9 -12.49 19.80 -16.43
C LEU A 9 -11.83 19.20 -15.18
N CYS A 10 -10.72 18.48 -15.33
CA CYS A 10 -9.97 17.92 -14.20
C CYS A 10 -9.53 19.00 -13.21
N PHE A 11 -9.02 20.13 -13.72
CA PHE A 11 -8.62 21.27 -12.90
C PHE A 11 -9.82 21.85 -12.12
N VAL A 12 -10.93 22.12 -12.80
CA VAL A 12 -12.14 22.69 -12.19
C VAL A 12 -12.72 21.75 -11.15
N PHE A 13 -12.93 20.47 -11.47
CA PHE A 13 -13.44 19.49 -10.53
C PHE A 13 -12.49 19.27 -9.35
N GLY A 14 -11.17 19.26 -9.58
CA GLY A 14 -10.17 19.16 -8.52
C GLY A 14 -10.26 20.32 -7.53
N ILE A 15 -10.37 21.57 -8.02
CA ILE A 15 -10.54 22.74 -7.16
C ILE A 15 -11.85 22.69 -6.39
N VAL A 16 -12.96 22.37 -7.07
CA VAL A 16 -14.27 22.24 -6.41
C VAL A 16 -14.21 21.22 -5.29
N MET A 17 -13.63 20.04 -5.52
CA MET A 17 -13.51 18.99 -4.51
C MET A 17 -12.65 19.40 -3.31
N ILE A 18 -11.57 20.15 -3.54
CA ILE A 18 -10.76 20.71 -2.44
C ILE A 18 -11.59 21.67 -1.61
N LEU A 19 -12.30 22.61 -2.25
CA LEU A 19 -13.16 23.57 -1.54
C LEU A 19 -14.29 22.87 -0.79
N THR A 20 -14.87 21.81 -1.38
CA THR A 20 -15.98 21.13 -0.74
C THR A 20 -15.57 20.32 0.49
N GLN A 21 -14.38 19.72 0.46
CA GLN A 21 -13.85 18.92 1.55
C GLN A 21 -13.60 19.73 2.83
N PHE A 22 -13.18 20.98 2.71
CA PHE A 22 -12.83 21.83 3.86
C PHE A 22 -13.96 22.78 4.30
N SER A 23 -15.09 22.82 3.58
CA SER A 23 -16.22 23.67 3.91
C SER A 23 -17.33 22.89 4.65
N PRO A 24 -17.76 23.35 5.84
CA PRO A 24 -18.81 22.68 6.62
C PRO A 24 -20.24 23.02 6.13
N HIS A 25 -20.38 23.79 5.05
CA HIS A 25 -21.69 24.20 4.54
C HIS A 25 -22.49 22.99 3.98
N SER A 26 -23.81 22.96 4.17
CA SER A 26 -24.66 21.84 3.77
C SER A 26 -24.56 21.46 2.29
N VAL A 27 -24.54 22.45 1.40
CA VAL A 27 -24.37 22.24 -0.06
C VAL A 27 -23.00 21.62 -0.39
N SER A 28 -21.98 21.97 0.39
CA SER A 28 -20.62 21.47 0.24
C SER A 28 -20.53 19.98 0.56
N GLN A 29 -21.09 19.60 1.72
CA GLN A 29 -21.13 18.22 2.17
C GLN A 29 -21.98 17.36 1.22
N TRP A 30 -23.16 17.86 0.81
CA TRP A 30 -24.00 17.17 -0.17
C TRP A 30 -23.27 16.92 -1.50
N THR A 31 -22.56 17.93 -2.03
CA THR A 31 -21.80 17.79 -3.28
C THR A 31 -20.68 16.77 -3.13
N TYR A 32 -19.96 16.79 -2.01
CA TYR A 32 -18.87 15.85 -1.74
C TYR A 32 -19.37 14.41 -1.63
N GLU A 33 -20.46 14.18 -0.89
CA GLU A 33 -21.10 12.87 -0.75
C GLU A 33 -21.63 12.35 -2.09
N GLU A 34 -22.25 13.21 -2.91
CA GLU A 34 -22.76 12.84 -4.23
C GLU A 34 -21.61 12.40 -5.17
N VAL A 35 -20.50 13.14 -5.19
CA VAL A 35 -19.33 12.77 -6.01
C VAL A 35 -18.69 11.47 -5.51
N ILE A 36 -18.64 11.23 -4.20
CA ILE A 36 -18.20 9.95 -3.64
C ILE A 36 -19.13 8.82 -4.05
N SER A 37 -20.45 9.06 -4.04
CA SER A 37 -21.44 8.08 -4.48
C SER A 37 -21.21 7.70 -5.95
N TRP A 38 -20.94 8.68 -6.83
CA TRP A 38 -20.56 8.38 -8.22
C TRP A 38 -19.28 7.56 -8.31
N ALA A 39 -18.27 7.85 -7.49
CA ALA A 39 -17.03 7.07 -7.45
C ALA A 39 -17.28 5.61 -7.01
N LEU A 40 -18.17 5.39 -6.04
CA LEU A 40 -18.58 4.05 -5.60
C LEU A 40 -19.31 3.29 -6.72
N ILE A 41 -20.13 3.97 -7.52
CA ILE A 41 -20.81 3.39 -8.69
C ILE A 41 -19.82 3.05 -9.80
N ILE A 42 -18.78 3.86 -10.00
CA ILE A 42 -17.72 3.62 -11.00
C ILE A 42 -16.80 2.46 -10.58
N GLY A 43 -16.60 2.25 -9.27
CA GLY A 43 -15.71 1.24 -8.70
C GLY A 43 -15.86 -0.18 -9.29
N PRO A 44 -17.07 -0.75 -9.38
CA PRO A 44 -17.30 -2.04 -10.02
C PRO A 44 -16.85 -2.10 -11.49
N PHE A 45 -17.04 -1.03 -12.27
CA PHE A 45 -16.55 -0.98 -13.65
C PHE A 45 -15.01 -0.93 -13.71
N ALA A 46 -14.39 -0.21 -12.77
CA ALA A 46 -12.94 -0.21 -12.62
C ALA A 46 -12.40 -1.62 -12.28
N LEU A 47 -13.11 -2.40 -11.46
CA LEU A 47 -12.76 -3.81 -11.19
C LEU A 47 -12.81 -4.68 -12.45
N VAL A 48 -13.80 -4.46 -13.33
CA VAL A 48 -13.87 -5.15 -14.63
C VAL A 48 -12.65 -4.80 -15.50
N LEU A 49 -12.27 -3.52 -15.55
CA LEU A 49 -11.08 -3.07 -16.28
C LEU A 49 -9.79 -3.66 -15.69
N ALA A 50 -9.66 -3.68 -14.36
CA ALA A 50 -8.52 -4.26 -13.66
C ALA A 50 -8.38 -5.76 -13.96
N THR A 51 -9.50 -6.50 -13.89
CA THR A 51 -9.55 -7.93 -14.21
C THR A 51 -9.19 -8.17 -15.67
N THR A 52 -9.74 -7.37 -16.59
CA THR A 52 -9.43 -7.46 -18.02
C THR A 52 -7.96 -7.20 -18.29
N THR A 53 -7.37 -6.20 -17.63
CA THR A 53 -5.95 -5.85 -17.76
C THR A 53 -5.05 -6.97 -17.22
N LEU A 54 -5.43 -7.60 -16.10
CA LEU A 54 -4.73 -8.75 -15.53
C LEU A 54 -4.72 -9.92 -16.53
N ILE A 55 -5.90 -10.25 -17.07
CA ILE A 55 -6.05 -11.32 -18.07
C ILE A 55 -5.17 -11.01 -19.28
N GLN A 56 -5.28 -9.82 -19.87
CA GLN A 56 -4.48 -9.42 -21.04
C GLN A 56 -2.98 -9.51 -20.77
N THR A 57 -2.52 -9.05 -19.61
CA THR A 57 -1.10 -9.05 -19.24
C THR A 57 -0.55 -10.47 -19.11
N HIS A 58 -1.27 -11.35 -18.42
CA HIS A 58 -0.85 -12.73 -18.23
C HIS A 58 -0.99 -13.57 -19.50
N THR A 59 -2.03 -13.34 -20.32
CA THR A 59 -2.15 -13.96 -21.64
C THR A 59 -1.02 -13.53 -22.57
N ALA A 60 -0.64 -12.24 -22.57
CA ALA A 60 0.49 -11.74 -23.35
C ALA A 60 1.81 -12.38 -22.90
N ARG A 61 2.04 -12.55 -21.58
CA ARG A 61 3.20 -13.27 -21.04
C ARG A 61 3.26 -14.72 -21.51
N ILE A 62 2.13 -15.44 -21.47
CA ILE A 62 2.06 -16.84 -21.95
C ILE A 62 2.35 -16.91 -23.45
N ARG A 63 1.72 -16.04 -24.26
CA ARG A 63 1.90 -16.02 -25.73
C ARG A 63 3.34 -15.68 -26.12
N ARG A 64 3.96 -14.75 -25.42
CA ARG A 64 5.34 -14.31 -25.67
C ARG A 64 6.40 -15.17 -24.99
N ARG A 65 6.00 -16.18 -24.20
CA ARG A 65 6.89 -17.06 -23.42
C ARG A 65 7.95 -16.28 -22.64
N THR A 66 7.54 -15.18 -22.01
CA THR A 66 8.46 -14.38 -21.19
C THR A 66 9.00 -15.20 -20.03
N GLU A 67 10.08 -14.73 -19.40
CA GLU A 67 10.63 -15.38 -18.22
C GLU A 67 9.52 -15.67 -17.18
N HIS A 68 9.54 -16.88 -16.62
CA HIS A 68 8.57 -17.33 -15.61
C HIS A 68 7.09 -17.33 -16.06
N TRP A 69 6.81 -17.38 -17.37
CA TRP A 69 5.44 -17.35 -17.92
C TRP A 69 4.50 -18.42 -17.34
N GLN A 70 5.04 -19.58 -16.95
CA GLN A 70 4.31 -20.72 -16.40
C GLN A 70 3.48 -20.36 -15.15
N TYR A 71 3.99 -19.47 -14.29
CA TYR A 71 3.25 -19.02 -13.10
C TYR A 71 2.01 -18.20 -13.42
N SER A 72 1.85 -17.73 -14.67
CA SER A 72 0.61 -17.09 -15.11
C SER A 72 -0.59 -18.03 -15.04
N PHE A 73 -0.40 -19.35 -15.17
CA PHE A 73 -1.48 -20.32 -14.96
C PHE A 73 -1.97 -20.35 -13.52
N VAL A 74 -1.07 -20.18 -12.55
CA VAL A 74 -1.43 -20.13 -11.12
C VAL A 74 -2.32 -18.92 -10.84
N VAL A 75 -2.01 -17.77 -11.45
CA VAL A 75 -2.84 -16.55 -11.36
C VAL A 75 -4.24 -16.80 -11.91
N PHE A 76 -4.36 -17.41 -13.10
CA PHE A 76 -5.67 -17.72 -13.68
C PHE A 76 -6.46 -18.72 -12.84
N ALA A 77 -5.81 -19.78 -12.35
CA ALA A 77 -6.46 -20.75 -11.48
C ALA A 77 -6.97 -20.09 -10.19
N GLY A 78 -6.13 -19.29 -9.52
CA GLY A 78 -6.52 -18.56 -8.30
C GLY A 78 -7.68 -17.60 -8.54
N LEU A 79 -7.63 -16.83 -9.64
CA LEU A 79 -8.70 -15.92 -10.04
C LEU A 79 -10.03 -16.67 -10.24
N ILE A 80 -10.02 -17.75 -11.03
CA ILE A 80 -11.22 -18.53 -11.32
C ILE A 80 -11.80 -19.14 -10.03
N ILE A 81 -10.96 -19.74 -9.19
CA ILE A 81 -11.40 -20.37 -7.94
C ILE A 81 -12.04 -19.33 -7.01
N MET A 82 -11.37 -18.18 -6.80
CA MET A 82 -11.89 -17.11 -5.95
C MET A 82 -13.19 -16.53 -6.48
N VAL A 83 -13.33 -16.37 -7.80
CA VAL A 83 -14.55 -15.84 -8.43
C VAL A 83 -15.71 -16.83 -8.32
N LEU A 84 -15.46 -18.12 -8.60
CA LEU A 84 -16.47 -19.17 -8.54
C LEU A 84 -17.02 -19.38 -7.12
N ILE A 85 -16.21 -19.12 -6.10
CA ILE A 85 -16.65 -19.23 -4.70
C ILE A 85 -17.24 -17.88 -4.23
N GLY A 86 -16.58 -16.76 -4.55
CA GLY A 86 -16.95 -15.44 -4.04
C GLY A 86 -18.24 -14.87 -4.63
N ILE A 87 -18.54 -15.08 -5.91
CA ILE A 87 -19.76 -14.53 -6.53
C ILE A 87 -21.02 -15.24 -6.01
N PRO A 88 -21.12 -16.58 -6.01
CA PRO A 88 -22.35 -17.26 -5.59
C PRO A 88 -22.55 -17.28 -4.07
N PHE A 89 -21.47 -17.37 -3.29
CA PHE A 89 -21.56 -17.61 -1.85
C PHE A 89 -21.16 -16.41 -0.98
N GLY A 90 -20.53 -15.38 -1.57
CA GLY A 90 -20.09 -14.20 -0.85
C GLY A 90 -18.80 -14.41 -0.03
N PRO A 91 -18.19 -13.31 0.45
CA PRO A 91 -16.93 -13.34 1.17
C PRO A 91 -17.03 -13.91 2.60
N GLN A 92 -18.24 -14.00 3.16
CA GLN A 92 -18.48 -14.61 4.48
C GLN A 92 -18.59 -16.14 4.42
N ASN A 93 -18.52 -16.75 3.24
CA ASN A 93 -18.55 -18.20 3.12
C ASN A 93 -17.26 -18.81 3.69
N SER A 94 -17.39 -19.87 4.50
CA SER A 94 -16.25 -20.53 5.14
C SER A 94 -15.18 -21.04 4.16
N ILE A 95 -15.58 -21.44 2.94
CA ILE A 95 -14.64 -21.87 1.90
C ILE A 95 -13.87 -20.66 1.35
N PHE A 96 -14.54 -19.53 1.12
CA PHE A 96 -13.89 -18.30 0.69
C PHE A 96 -12.90 -17.81 1.74
N GLU A 97 -13.33 -17.75 3.00
CA GLU A 97 -12.49 -17.35 4.13
C GLU A 97 -11.29 -18.29 4.31
N TRP A 98 -11.51 -19.61 4.21
CA TRP A 98 -10.42 -20.59 4.29
C TRP A 98 -9.39 -20.37 3.18
N LEU A 99 -9.86 -20.20 1.94
CA LEU A 99 -8.97 -19.96 0.79
C LEU A 99 -8.21 -18.65 0.94
N TYR A 100 -8.87 -17.60 1.43
CA TYR A 100 -8.23 -16.32 1.71
C TYR A 100 -7.15 -16.46 2.81
N ASN A 101 -7.50 -17.02 3.96
CA ASN A 101 -6.61 -17.12 5.12
C ASN A 101 -5.46 -18.12 4.94
N ASN A 102 -5.64 -19.17 4.15
CA ASN A 102 -4.65 -20.25 4.00
C ASN A 102 -3.90 -20.22 2.66
N VAL A 103 -4.38 -19.47 1.67
CA VAL A 103 -3.70 -19.36 0.36
C VAL A 103 -3.27 -17.93 0.11
N GLN A 104 -4.21 -16.97 0.07
CA GLN A 104 -3.89 -15.57 -0.23
C GLN A 104 -2.99 -14.93 0.84
N LEU A 105 -3.40 -15.01 2.11
CA LEU A 105 -2.71 -14.35 3.21
C LEU A 105 -1.26 -14.85 3.41
N PRO A 106 -0.96 -16.16 3.36
CA PRO A 106 0.43 -16.63 3.43
C PRO A 106 1.26 -16.23 2.21
N MET A 107 0.69 -16.21 1.00
CA MET A 107 1.42 -15.73 -0.19
C MET A 107 1.84 -14.27 -0.02
N ASP A 108 0.93 -13.40 0.44
CA ASP A 108 1.26 -11.99 0.72
C ASP A 108 2.32 -11.89 1.83
N ALA A 109 2.21 -12.72 2.89
CA ALA A 109 3.19 -12.78 3.96
C ALA A 109 4.59 -13.23 3.48
N THR A 110 4.70 -14.09 2.46
CA THR A 110 6.01 -14.50 1.92
C THR A 110 6.75 -13.35 1.26
N MET A 111 6.05 -12.47 0.53
CA MET A 111 6.66 -11.25 -0.02
C MET A 111 7.18 -10.33 1.08
N PHE A 112 6.40 -10.10 2.13
CA PHE A 112 6.82 -9.29 3.28
C PHE A 112 7.96 -9.95 4.08
N SER A 113 7.94 -11.27 4.22
CA SER A 113 8.99 -12.03 4.90
C SER A 113 10.33 -11.93 4.17
N LEU A 114 10.34 -12.08 2.84
CA LEU A 114 11.55 -11.88 2.02
C LEU A 114 12.07 -10.45 2.13
N LEU A 115 11.19 -9.46 2.09
CA LEU A 115 11.56 -8.06 2.28
C LEU A 115 12.17 -7.81 3.66
N ALA A 116 11.57 -8.35 4.73
CA ALA A 116 12.11 -8.27 6.07
C ALA A 116 13.48 -8.96 6.19
N PHE A 117 13.63 -10.15 5.59
CA PHE A 117 14.92 -10.87 5.54
C PHE A 117 16.00 -10.07 4.82
N PHE A 118 15.70 -9.49 3.65
CA PHE A 118 16.66 -8.68 2.91
C PHE A 118 17.03 -7.38 3.64
N ILE A 119 16.06 -6.73 4.30
CA ILE A 119 16.34 -5.57 5.16
C ILE A 119 17.24 -5.98 6.30
N ALA A 120 16.94 -7.07 7.01
CA ALA A 120 17.75 -7.57 8.12
C ALA A 120 19.17 -7.96 7.66
N SER A 121 19.32 -8.62 6.51
CA SER A 121 20.60 -9.01 5.93
C SER A 121 21.43 -7.79 5.51
N ALA A 122 20.80 -6.82 4.83
CA ALA A 122 21.45 -5.57 4.45
C ALA A 122 21.87 -4.75 5.68
N ALA A 123 20.99 -4.68 6.68
CA ALA A 123 21.23 -4.02 7.94
C ALA A 123 22.37 -4.69 8.71
N TYR A 124 22.39 -6.02 8.84
CA TYR A 124 23.51 -6.76 9.46
C TYR A 124 24.85 -6.48 8.76
N ARG A 125 24.86 -6.47 7.43
CA ARG A 125 26.05 -6.14 6.63
C ARG A 125 26.48 -4.67 6.83
N ALA A 126 25.53 -3.75 7.05
CA ALA A 126 25.80 -2.34 7.35
C ALA A 126 26.16 -2.09 8.84
N PHE A 127 25.69 -2.94 9.76
CA PHE A 127 25.84 -2.83 11.23
C PHE A 127 27.10 -3.51 11.78
N ARG A 128 28.04 -3.96 10.93
CA ARG A 128 29.39 -4.26 11.41
C ARG A 128 29.94 -2.95 12.01
N ALA A 129 30.13 -2.92 13.33
CA ALA A 129 30.49 -1.73 14.13
C ALA A 129 31.76 -1.04 13.60
N ARG A 130 31.58 -0.25 12.55
CA ARG A 130 32.64 0.39 11.76
C ARG A 130 32.51 1.91 11.82
N THR A 131 31.32 2.42 12.14
CA THR A 131 31.05 3.84 12.37
C THR A 131 30.26 4.04 13.67
N PHE A 132 30.30 5.25 14.21
CA PHE A 132 29.58 5.60 15.43
C PHE A 132 28.06 5.45 15.24
N GLU A 133 27.52 5.82 14.07
CA GLU A 133 26.08 5.67 13.81
C GLU A 133 25.66 4.20 13.78
N ALA A 134 26.46 3.32 13.15
CA ALA A 134 26.17 1.90 13.09
C ALA A 134 26.17 1.25 14.49
N SER A 135 27.10 1.65 15.37
CA SER A 135 27.16 1.18 16.75
C SER A 135 25.97 1.66 17.58
N LEU A 136 25.55 2.92 17.43
CA LEU A 136 24.36 3.45 18.10
C LEU A 136 23.10 2.68 17.68
N LEU A 137 22.95 2.41 16.38
CA LEU A 137 21.82 1.64 15.86
C LEU A 137 21.84 0.18 16.34
N LEU A 138 23.01 -0.45 16.40
CA LEU A 138 23.18 -1.81 16.90
C LEU A 138 22.77 -1.93 18.38
N ILE A 139 23.23 -1.00 19.23
CA ILE A 139 22.86 -0.97 20.66
C ILE A 139 21.36 -0.75 20.81
N THR A 140 20.79 0.21 20.08
CA THR A 140 19.35 0.50 20.08
C THR A 140 18.53 -0.73 19.69
N ALA A 141 18.95 -1.45 18.64
CA ALA A 141 18.30 -2.67 18.19
C ALA A 141 18.35 -3.79 19.24
N LEU A 142 19.50 -3.96 19.90
CA LEU A 142 19.67 -4.95 20.98
C LEU A 142 18.72 -4.70 22.15
N ILE A 143 18.59 -3.43 22.59
CA ILE A 143 17.67 -3.05 23.67
C ILE A 143 16.21 -3.34 23.26
N VAL A 144 15.82 -2.93 22.04
CA VAL A 144 14.44 -3.12 21.56
C VAL A 144 14.09 -4.60 21.37
N MET A 145 15.01 -5.41 20.84
CA MET A 145 14.79 -6.86 20.67
C MET A 145 14.68 -7.55 22.03
N MET A 146 15.51 -7.18 23.01
CA MET A 146 15.44 -7.73 24.37
C MET A 146 14.11 -7.41 25.06
N GLY A 147 13.59 -6.18 24.91
CA GLY A 147 12.30 -5.78 25.46
C GLY A 147 11.07 -6.34 24.71
N ASN A 148 11.23 -7.02 23.57
CA ASN A 148 10.13 -7.69 22.86
C ASN A 148 10.03 -9.19 23.21
N VAL A 149 11.02 -9.76 23.91
CA VAL A 149 11.04 -11.18 24.28
C VAL A 149 10.53 -11.32 25.72
N PRO A 150 9.52 -12.16 26.00
CA PRO A 150 8.98 -12.36 27.35
C PRO A 150 10.03 -12.78 28.39
N VAL A 151 11.07 -13.52 27.96
CA VAL A 151 12.20 -13.93 28.81
C VAL A 151 13.10 -12.73 29.19
N GLY A 152 13.14 -11.70 28.35
CA GLY A 152 13.91 -10.48 28.60
C GLY A 152 13.38 -9.68 29.78
N ASP A 153 12.07 -9.66 30.00
CA ASP A 153 11.45 -8.96 31.14
C ASP A 153 11.71 -9.68 32.46
N LEU A 154 11.75 -11.02 32.44
CA LEU A 154 12.09 -11.83 33.61
C LEU A 154 13.55 -11.65 34.03
N LEU A 155 14.47 -11.45 33.08
CA LEU A 155 15.90 -11.29 33.36
C LEU A 155 16.30 -9.83 33.68
N SER A 156 15.64 -8.84 33.08
CA SER A 156 15.99 -7.43 33.20
C SER A 156 15.11 -6.62 34.16
N ASN A 157 14.18 -7.30 34.85
CA ASN A 157 13.28 -6.71 35.84
C ASN A 157 12.56 -5.45 35.28
N ASP A 158 11.91 -5.60 34.11
CA ASP A 158 11.13 -4.56 33.40
C ASP A 158 11.94 -3.34 32.87
N THR A 159 13.26 -3.30 33.08
CA THR A 159 14.11 -2.18 32.63
C THR A 159 14.24 -2.16 31.10
N ALA A 160 14.38 -3.33 30.47
CA ALA A 160 14.49 -3.43 29.01
C ALA A 160 13.18 -3.03 28.31
N SER A 161 12.02 -3.39 28.88
CA SER A 161 10.70 -2.98 28.38
C SER A 161 10.49 -1.47 28.45
N LYS A 162 10.84 -0.82 29.58
CA LYS A 162 10.77 0.64 29.73
C LYS A 162 11.70 1.37 28.75
N ALA A 163 12.93 0.90 28.59
CA ALA A 163 13.88 1.47 27.64
C ALA A 163 13.38 1.32 26.19
N ARG A 164 12.85 0.14 25.83
CA ARG A 164 12.18 -0.10 24.54
C ARG A 164 11.03 0.89 24.32
N GLN A 165 10.15 1.04 25.30
CA GLN A 165 9.00 1.93 25.20
C GLN A 165 9.44 3.38 24.99
N TRP A 166 10.44 3.86 25.74
CA TRP A 166 10.99 5.20 25.55
C TRP A 166 11.57 5.41 24.13
N ILE A 167 12.30 4.42 23.60
CA ILE A 167 12.84 4.44 22.22
C ILE A 167 11.69 4.46 21.20
N LEU A 168 10.66 3.65 21.40
CA LEU A 168 9.53 3.59 20.49
C LEU A 168 8.71 4.89 20.49
N ASP A 169 8.45 5.45 21.66
CA ASP A 169 7.56 6.59 21.85
C ASP A 169 8.21 7.96 21.57
N ASN A 170 9.54 8.06 21.63
CA ASN A 170 10.25 9.33 21.40
C ASN A 170 10.90 9.38 20.00
N PRO A 171 12.09 8.78 19.77
CA PRO A 171 12.78 8.91 18.49
C PRO A 171 12.04 8.18 17.35
N ASN A 172 11.52 6.99 17.59
CA ASN A 172 10.84 6.22 16.53
C ASN A 172 9.49 6.84 16.14
N LEU A 173 8.65 7.25 17.10
CA LEU A 173 7.41 7.99 16.77
C LEU A 173 7.71 9.31 16.04
N SER A 174 8.78 10.02 16.42
CA SER A 174 9.20 11.26 15.73
C SER A 174 9.60 10.97 14.27
N ALA A 175 10.44 9.97 14.04
CA ALA A 175 10.84 9.56 12.69
C ALA A 175 9.64 9.08 11.85
N ARG A 176 8.77 8.25 12.43
CA ARG A 176 7.55 7.76 11.78
C ARG A 176 6.63 8.91 11.37
N ARG A 177 6.42 9.90 12.24
CA ARG A 177 5.64 11.10 11.92
C ARG A 177 6.28 11.88 10.76
N GLY A 178 7.61 12.04 10.76
CA GLY A 178 8.34 12.65 9.65
C GLY A 178 8.13 11.93 8.31
N ILE A 179 8.21 10.60 8.31
CA ILE A 179 7.94 9.78 7.11
C ILE A 179 6.50 9.95 6.64
N ILE A 180 5.53 9.88 7.55
CA ILE A 180 4.10 10.05 7.21
C ILE A 180 3.85 11.43 6.62
N LEU A 181 4.41 12.49 7.19
CA LEU A 181 4.30 13.84 6.65
C LEU A 181 4.94 13.92 5.25
N GLY A 182 6.13 13.34 5.07
CA GLY A 182 6.82 13.32 3.77
C GLY A 182 6.03 12.57 2.70
N VAL A 183 5.52 11.38 3.01
CA VAL A 183 4.66 10.60 2.11
C VAL A 183 3.37 11.35 1.79
N SER A 184 2.72 11.94 2.80
CA SER A 184 1.48 12.71 2.61
C SER A 184 1.71 13.91 1.69
N LEU A 185 2.80 14.67 1.91
CA LEU A 185 3.20 15.77 1.03
C LEU A 185 3.52 15.28 -0.39
N GLY A 186 4.14 14.11 -0.52
CA GLY A 186 4.40 13.46 -1.81
C GLY A 186 3.11 13.15 -2.57
N VAL A 187 2.11 12.58 -1.88
CA VAL A 187 0.78 12.31 -2.44
C VAL A 187 0.05 13.61 -2.81
N ILE A 188 0.10 14.63 -1.95
CA ILE A 188 -0.49 15.94 -2.25
C ILE A 188 0.17 16.58 -3.48
N SER A 189 1.50 16.53 -3.56
CA SER A 189 2.27 17.03 -4.70
C SER A 189 1.87 16.32 -5.99
N GLN A 190 1.77 14.99 -5.97
CA GLN A 190 1.29 14.17 -7.08
C GLN A 190 -0.13 14.59 -7.52
N SER A 191 -1.05 14.72 -6.57
CA SER A 191 -2.43 15.15 -6.85
C SER A 191 -2.49 16.55 -7.46
N ILE A 192 -1.69 17.50 -6.97
CA ILE A 192 -1.59 18.85 -7.55
C ILE A 192 -1.05 18.79 -8.98
N ARG A 193 -0.01 17.98 -9.26
CA ARG A 193 0.52 17.81 -10.62
C ARG A 193 -0.53 17.26 -11.59
N ILE A 194 -1.39 16.35 -11.13
CA ILE A 194 -2.52 15.81 -11.89
C ILE A 194 -3.57 16.90 -12.15
N ILE A 195 -4.00 17.63 -11.10
CA ILE A 195 -5.01 18.71 -11.19
C ILE A 195 -4.54 19.84 -12.11
N LEU A 196 -3.26 20.24 -12.03
CA LEU A 196 -2.65 21.25 -12.90
C LEU A 196 -2.39 20.72 -14.32
N GLY A 197 -2.59 19.43 -14.58
CA GLY A 197 -2.38 18.83 -15.89
C GLY A 197 -0.90 18.75 -16.32
N ILE A 198 0.02 18.84 -15.36
CA ILE A 198 1.45 18.60 -15.57
C ILE A 198 1.65 17.10 -15.80
N GLU A 199 1.00 16.26 -14.98
CA GLU A 199 0.96 14.82 -15.19
C GLU A 199 -0.30 14.40 -15.92
N ARG A 200 -0.11 13.76 -17.08
CA ARG A 200 -1.18 13.38 -18.02
C ARG A 200 -1.29 11.88 -18.24
N SER A 201 -0.62 11.08 -17.41
CA SER A 201 -0.57 9.62 -17.51
C SER A 201 -1.98 8.98 -17.56
N TYR A 202 -2.94 9.58 -16.84
CA TYR A 202 -4.34 9.13 -16.83
C TYR A 202 -5.10 9.37 -18.15
N LEU A 203 -4.60 10.20 -19.06
CA LEU A 203 -5.23 10.49 -20.36
C LEU A 203 -4.81 9.50 -21.47
N GLY A 204 -4.04 8.46 -21.13
CA GLY A 204 -3.74 7.35 -22.05
C GLY A 204 -2.87 7.71 -23.26
N GLY A 205 -2.02 8.73 -23.14
CA GLY A 205 -1.09 9.13 -24.20
C GLY A 205 0.35 8.76 -23.85
N GLY A 206 0.99 7.93 -24.68
CA GLY A 206 2.44 7.87 -24.75
C GLY A 206 2.95 9.22 -25.24
N ASP A 207 3.53 9.98 -24.31
CA ASP A 207 4.62 10.96 -24.39
C ASP A 207 4.64 11.76 -23.08
#